data_AF-A0A9E3NTI8-F1
#
_entry.id   AF-A0A9E3NTI8-F1
#
_cell.length_a   1.000
_cell.length_b   1.000
_cell.length_c   1.000
_cell.angle_alpha   90.00
_cell.angle_beta   90.00
_cell.angle_gamma   90.00
#
_symmetry.space_group_name_H-M   'P 1'
#
loop_
_entity.id
_entity.type
_entity.pdbx_description
1 polymer ?
#
loop_
_entity_poly.entity_id
_entity_poly.type
_entity_poly.pdbx_seq_one_letter_code
_entity_poly.pdbx_strand_id
1 'polypeptide(L)'
;MRGRVQIGGAIAIALGTIVIACGHADIEGTPLAGARVTTSATEPGQCEGPENLEVTDPSTLPPCCDGAHCLAKEKVPGKVRKSLATCPGGYCVPDSFLTSGGAPAKTCTAFGKEGACASTCLPEVARNTSLLQQDTCGALELCAPCVNPLTQQATGICEIGKPGAGSCEDDGEAAPVTPPKCPHEGPPVIDPLTLPSCGNVSGSHCMKKELVSPDMASRLAPCPEGYCVPDVFIASGGNFIPPSCKSLGGAEGRCLHVSLPSVSSQIDRLPQDACGPRERCAPCFSPVDGSDTGACKLSCDPGPKDAPYLFPTCCALGGADRGRCVPATSVPASERENLRKDTCAAPSDLCAPGENLDDAFQPKSCTAFSAVYLGNYQGVCLSECLHFSGLQALAIAKGNCDAVHQCVPCRTPTGSPTGAPGCP
;
A
#
# COMPACT_ATOMS: atom_id res chain seq x y z
N MET A 1 -41.20 28.38 -50.24
CA MET A 1 -42.02 27.16 -50.05
C MET A 1 -41.75 26.61 -48.66
N ARG A 2 -42.77 25.97 -48.08
CA ARG A 2 -42.95 25.61 -46.66
C ARG A 2 -41.79 24.83 -46.02
N GLY A 3 -41.59 25.07 -44.72
CA GLY A 3 -40.90 24.17 -43.80
C GLY A 3 -41.15 24.55 -42.33
N ARG A 4 -42.18 23.96 -41.72
CA ARG A 4 -42.40 23.88 -40.25
C ARG A 4 -41.75 22.60 -39.71
N VAL A 5 -41.67 22.51 -38.36
CA VAL A 5 -41.70 21.32 -37.44
C VAL A 5 -40.48 21.38 -36.48
N GLN A 6 -40.64 21.73 -35.18
CA GLN A 6 -41.01 20.90 -33.99
C GLN A 6 -40.01 19.75 -33.72
N ILE A 7 -39.71 19.22 -32.53
CA ILE A 7 -40.06 19.41 -31.10
C ILE A 7 -39.02 18.60 -30.29
N GLY A 8 -38.79 19.02 -29.04
CA GLY A 8 -38.60 18.19 -27.84
C GLY A 8 -37.75 16.91 -27.90
N GLY A 9 -36.53 16.99 -27.35
CA GLY A 9 -35.77 15.82 -26.90
C GLY A 9 -35.94 15.60 -25.39
N ALA A 10 -36.67 14.57 -25.01
CA ALA A 10 -36.72 14.05 -23.65
C ALA A 10 -35.48 13.18 -23.41
N ILE A 11 -34.64 13.54 -22.44
CA ILE A 11 -33.52 12.71 -21.98
C ILE A 11 -34.04 11.81 -20.85
N ALA A 12 -34.23 10.54 -21.17
CA ALA A 12 -34.49 9.50 -20.19
C ALA A 12 -33.16 9.11 -19.51
N ILE A 13 -33.00 9.50 -18.25
CA ILE A 13 -31.89 9.03 -17.41
C ILE A 13 -32.31 7.70 -16.81
N ALA A 14 -31.72 6.61 -17.30
CA ALA A 14 -31.83 5.30 -16.70
C ALA A 14 -30.99 5.28 -15.41
N LEU A 15 -31.66 5.36 -14.26
CA LEU A 15 -31.07 5.09 -12.95
C LEU A 15 -30.84 3.58 -12.82
N GLY A 16 -29.62 3.14 -13.11
CA GLY A 16 -29.15 1.81 -12.73
C GLY A 16 -28.88 1.76 -11.23
N THR A 17 -29.78 1.14 -10.47
CA THR A 17 -29.55 0.75 -9.08
C THR A 17 -28.42 -0.28 -9.01
N ILE A 18 -27.23 0.16 -8.60
CA ILE A 18 -26.15 -0.73 -8.14
C ILE A 18 -26.43 -1.03 -6.67
N VAL A 19 -26.91 -2.24 -6.40
CA VAL A 19 -26.98 -2.80 -5.05
C VAL A 19 -25.57 -3.24 -4.67
N ILE A 20 -24.85 -2.44 -3.89
CA ILE A 20 -23.60 -2.88 -3.23
C ILE A 20 -24.03 -3.61 -1.96
N ALA A 21 -24.11 -4.94 -2.05
CA ALA A 21 -24.25 -5.79 -0.89
C ALA A 21 -22.92 -5.78 -0.11
N CYS A 22 -22.93 -5.17 1.09
CA CYS A 22 -21.86 -5.34 2.07
C CYS A 22 -22.00 -6.73 2.71
N GLY A 23 -21.54 -7.77 2.00
CA GLY A 23 -21.32 -9.08 2.57
C GLY A 23 -20.04 -9.07 3.41
N HIS A 24 -20.15 -9.37 4.70
CA HIS A 24 -19.01 -9.66 5.55
C HIS A 24 -18.31 -10.91 5.01
N ALA A 25 -17.02 -10.81 4.69
CA ALA A 25 -16.19 -11.96 4.44
C ALA A 25 -15.62 -12.44 5.78
N ASP A 26 -16.13 -13.56 6.27
CA ASP A 26 -15.44 -14.38 7.27
C ASP A 26 -14.10 -14.84 6.67
N ILE A 27 -13.00 -14.40 7.31
CA ILE A 27 -11.63 -14.76 6.93
C ILE A 27 -11.23 -16.01 7.72
N GLU A 28 -11.64 -17.18 7.23
CA GLU A 28 -10.88 -18.40 7.44
C GLU A 28 -9.91 -18.56 6.26
N GLY A 29 -8.62 -18.74 6.60
CA GLY A 29 -7.49 -18.61 5.69
C GLY A 29 -7.60 -19.45 4.42
N THR A 30 -7.74 -18.77 3.28
CA THR A 30 -7.43 -19.33 1.98
C THR A 30 -5.94 -19.09 1.70
N PRO A 31 -5.13 -20.13 1.42
CA PRO A 31 -3.72 -19.93 1.11
C PRO A 31 -3.54 -19.09 -0.18
N LEU A 32 -2.55 -18.19 -0.11
CA LEU A 32 -2.14 -17.18 -1.09
C LEU A 32 -2.28 -17.59 -2.57
N ALA A 33 -3.18 -16.90 -3.28
CA ALA A 33 -3.17 -16.80 -4.73
C ALA A 33 -2.35 -15.56 -5.14
N GLY A 34 -1.06 -15.75 -5.41
CA GLY A 34 -0.18 -14.65 -5.82
C GLY A 34 1.19 -15.09 -6.34
N ALA A 35 1.72 -16.21 -5.85
CA ALA A 35 2.83 -16.91 -6.49
C ALA A 35 2.29 -17.87 -7.56
N ARG A 36 1.63 -17.36 -8.60
CA ARG A 36 1.67 -18.08 -9.87
C ARG A 36 3.06 -17.82 -10.43
N VAL A 37 3.99 -18.69 -10.02
CA VAL A 37 4.95 -19.28 -10.94
C VAL A 37 4.17 -19.47 -12.24
N THR A 38 4.46 -18.67 -13.26
CA THR A 38 4.01 -18.97 -14.63
C THR A 38 4.45 -20.40 -14.85
N THR A 39 3.50 -21.33 -14.79
CA THR A 39 3.66 -22.79 -14.91
C THR A 39 5.06 -23.17 -15.37
N SER A 40 6.01 -23.29 -14.43
CA SER A 40 7.21 -24.09 -14.68
C SER A 40 6.62 -25.45 -14.95
N ALA A 41 6.68 -25.87 -16.20
CA ALA A 41 5.92 -26.99 -16.71
C ALA A 41 6.18 -28.24 -15.88
N THR A 42 5.34 -28.56 -14.89
CA THR A 42 5.41 -29.84 -14.18
C THR A 42 4.92 -30.95 -15.12
N GLU A 43 5.60 -31.10 -16.26
CA GLU A 43 5.54 -32.34 -17.01
C GLU A 43 6.32 -33.38 -16.20
N PRO A 44 5.71 -34.51 -15.83
CA PRO A 44 6.43 -35.63 -15.25
C PRO A 44 7.51 -36.06 -16.27
N GLY A 45 8.78 -35.83 -15.94
CA GLY A 45 9.94 -35.99 -16.84
C GLY A 45 10.93 -34.81 -16.85
N GLN A 46 10.64 -33.69 -16.17
CA GLN A 46 11.48 -32.48 -16.20
C GLN A 46 12.91 -32.63 -15.66
N CYS A 47 13.18 -33.73 -14.96
CA CYS A 47 14.43 -34.01 -14.27
C CYS A 47 15.42 -34.86 -15.07
N GLU A 48 15.00 -35.44 -16.20
CA GLU A 48 15.89 -36.25 -17.03
C GLU A 48 16.87 -35.35 -17.78
N GLY A 49 18.13 -35.35 -17.39
CA GLY A 49 19.21 -34.61 -18.03
C GLY A 49 20.57 -35.14 -17.58
N PRO A 50 21.67 -34.73 -18.25
CA PRO A 50 23.00 -35.14 -17.84
C PRO A 50 23.34 -34.53 -16.48
N GLU A 51 24.15 -35.24 -15.71
CA GLU A 51 24.63 -34.77 -14.39
C GLU A 51 25.47 -33.50 -14.53
N ASN A 52 26.29 -33.45 -15.59
CA ASN A 52 27.20 -32.35 -15.89
C ASN A 52 26.96 -31.85 -17.31
N LEU A 53 27.22 -30.56 -17.52
CA LEU A 53 27.17 -29.97 -18.85
C LEU A 53 28.49 -30.27 -19.58
N GLU A 54 28.41 -30.78 -20.80
CA GLU A 54 29.61 -30.94 -21.63
C GLU A 54 30.11 -29.57 -22.12
N VAL A 55 31.42 -29.36 -22.07
CA VAL A 55 32.06 -28.17 -22.64
C VAL A 55 31.65 -28.08 -24.11
N THR A 56 30.94 -27.00 -24.46
CA THR A 56 30.38 -26.80 -25.79
C THR A 56 30.80 -25.43 -26.31
N ASP A 57 31.28 -25.36 -27.56
CA ASP A 57 31.58 -24.10 -28.22
C ASP A 57 30.28 -23.37 -28.59
N PRO A 58 29.98 -22.20 -27.99
CA PRO A 58 28.73 -21.50 -28.24
C PRO A 58 28.53 -21.10 -29.70
N SER A 59 29.61 -20.87 -30.45
CA SER A 59 29.56 -20.46 -31.87
C SER A 59 28.95 -21.53 -32.79
N THR A 60 28.83 -22.77 -32.30
CA THR A 60 28.21 -23.90 -33.02
C THR A 60 26.70 -24.00 -32.78
N LEU A 61 26.17 -23.22 -31.84
CA LEU A 61 24.77 -23.26 -31.42
C LEU A 61 24.02 -22.03 -31.95
N PRO A 62 22.68 -22.07 -32.05
CA PRO A 62 21.88 -20.89 -32.39
C PRO A 62 21.88 -19.89 -31.22
N PRO A 63 22.14 -18.58 -31.45
CA PRO A 63 22.05 -17.59 -30.38
C PRO A 63 20.61 -17.44 -29.90
N CYS A 64 20.43 -17.22 -28.60
CA CYS A 64 19.11 -17.00 -28.00
C CYS A 64 19.02 -15.68 -27.21
N CYS A 65 20.16 -15.11 -26.82
CA CYS A 65 20.30 -13.74 -26.30
C CYS A 65 21.78 -13.31 -26.42
N ASP A 66 22.11 -12.09 -25.99
CA ASP A 66 23.50 -11.63 -25.93
C ASP A 66 24.29 -12.44 -24.90
N GLY A 67 25.27 -13.22 -25.38
CA GLY A 67 26.13 -14.05 -24.54
C GLY A 67 25.48 -15.36 -24.06
N ALA A 68 24.45 -15.86 -24.76
CA ALA A 68 23.93 -17.21 -24.55
C ALA A 68 23.43 -17.86 -25.84
N HIS A 69 23.49 -19.19 -25.87
CA HIS A 69 23.05 -19.98 -27.02
C HIS A 69 22.07 -21.08 -26.62
N CYS A 70 21.24 -21.48 -27.60
CA CYS A 70 20.23 -22.50 -27.44
C CYS A 70 20.88 -23.88 -27.43
N LEU A 71 20.79 -24.57 -26.29
CA LEU A 71 21.26 -25.94 -26.13
C LEU A 71 20.07 -26.90 -26.04
N ALA A 72 20.16 -28.00 -26.78
CA ALA A 72 19.11 -29.03 -26.83
C ALA A 72 18.75 -29.53 -25.43
N LYS A 73 17.45 -29.77 -25.18
CA LYS A 73 16.90 -30.11 -23.85
C LYS A 73 17.68 -31.24 -23.17
N GLU A 74 17.96 -32.31 -23.90
CA GLU A 74 18.67 -33.52 -23.46
C GLU A 74 20.13 -33.27 -23.06
N LYS A 75 20.72 -32.12 -23.38
CA LYS A 75 22.08 -31.74 -22.98
C LYS A 75 22.12 -30.78 -21.79
N VAL A 76 20.97 -30.28 -21.33
CA VAL A 76 20.86 -29.32 -20.22
C VAL A 76 20.55 -30.07 -18.93
N PRO A 77 21.35 -29.92 -17.85
CA PRO A 77 21.08 -30.54 -16.55
C PRO A 77 19.69 -30.16 -15.98
N GLY A 78 18.99 -31.16 -15.43
CA GLY A 78 17.57 -31.05 -15.05
C GLY A 78 17.23 -29.88 -14.11
N LYS A 79 17.99 -29.68 -13.02
CA LYS A 79 17.69 -28.62 -12.04
C LYS A 79 17.90 -27.21 -12.59
N VAL A 80 18.85 -27.01 -13.52
CA VAL A 80 19.16 -25.67 -14.07
C VAL A 80 18.07 -25.20 -15.05
N ARG A 81 17.33 -26.13 -15.68
CA ARG A 81 16.26 -25.82 -16.65
C ARG A 81 15.20 -24.86 -16.10
N LYS A 82 14.89 -24.93 -14.80
CA LYS A 82 13.88 -24.05 -14.17
C LYS A 82 14.31 -22.57 -14.16
N SER A 83 15.62 -22.32 -14.21
CA SER A 83 16.20 -20.99 -14.17
C SER A 83 16.51 -20.43 -15.57
N LEU A 84 16.41 -21.25 -16.63
CA LEU A 84 16.75 -20.88 -18.00
C LEU A 84 15.51 -20.52 -18.82
N ALA A 85 15.66 -19.58 -19.76
CA ALA A 85 14.64 -19.34 -20.77
C ALA A 85 14.55 -20.51 -21.76
N THR A 86 13.36 -20.79 -22.29
CA THR A 86 13.18 -21.79 -23.35
C THR A 86 13.58 -21.23 -24.71
N CYS A 87 14.07 -22.09 -25.60
CA CYS A 87 14.34 -21.78 -27.00
C CYS A 87 13.88 -22.97 -27.88
N PRO A 88 13.81 -22.82 -29.22
CA PRO A 88 13.36 -23.92 -30.09
C PRO A 88 14.19 -25.20 -29.90
N GLY A 89 13.57 -26.23 -29.32
CA GLY A 89 14.20 -27.53 -29.06
C GLY A 89 15.03 -27.62 -27.76
N GLY A 90 15.08 -26.57 -26.92
CA GLY A 90 15.97 -26.58 -25.76
C GLY A 90 15.84 -25.39 -24.81
N TYR A 91 16.96 -25.05 -24.18
CA TYR A 91 17.07 -23.92 -23.24
C TYR A 91 18.21 -22.98 -23.63
N CYS A 92 18.02 -21.70 -23.31
CA CYS A 92 19.00 -20.66 -23.53
C CYS A 92 20.05 -20.70 -22.41
N VAL A 93 21.25 -21.19 -22.73
CA VAL A 93 22.32 -21.43 -21.75
C VAL A 93 23.43 -20.37 -21.92
N PRO A 94 23.81 -19.65 -20.86
CA PRO A 94 24.88 -18.65 -20.92
C PRO A 94 26.19 -19.22 -21.47
N ASP A 95 26.91 -18.45 -22.27
CA ASP A 95 28.16 -18.87 -22.90
C ASP A 95 29.25 -19.20 -21.87
N SER A 96 29.27 -18.47 -20.76
CA SER A 96 30.15 -18.77 -19.61
C SER A 96 29.87 -20.13 -19.00
N PHE A 97 28.60 -20.58 -19.00
CA PHE A 97 28.21 -21.90 -18.52
C PHE A 97 28.56 -23.00 -19.54
N LEU A 98 28.31 -22.77 -20.84
CA LEU A 98 28.67 -23.68 -21.94
C LEU A 98 30.17 -23.94 -22.03
N THR A 99 30.98 -22.88 -21.96
CA THR A 99 32.44 -22.96 -22.11
C THR A 99 33.15 -23.53 -20.88
N SER A 100 32.55 -23.38 -19.70
CA SER A 100 33.10 -23.93 -18.45
C SER A 100 32.71 -25.39 -18.18
N GLY A 101 31.81 -25.97 -18.99
CA GLY A 101 31.25 -27.29 -18.72
C GLY A 101 30.34 -27.29 -17.49
N GLY A 102 29.64 -26.18 -17.26
CA GLY A 102 28.77 -26.02 -16.12
C GLY A 102 29.50 -25.82 -14.79
N ALA A 103 30.67 -25.18 -14.79
CA ALA A 103 31.39 -24.89 -13.55
C ALA A 103 30.57 -23.92 -12.66
N PRO A 104 30.81 -23.91 -11.33
CA PRO A 104 30.16 -22.96 -10.43
C PRO A 104 30.37 -21.52 -10.89
N ALA A 105 29.30 -20.73 -10.84
CA ALA A 105 29.37 -19.31 -11.13
C ALA A 105 30.33 -18.59 -10.18
N LYS A 106 31.00 -17.55 -10.69
CA LYS A 106 31.87 -16.70 -9.88
C LYS A 106 31.07 -16.10 -8.72
N THR A 107 31.62 -16.12 -7.51
CA THR A 107 30.96 -15.53 -6.33
C THR A 107 31.05 -14.01 -6.37
N CYS A 108 30.05 -13.36 -5.80
CA CYS A 108 29.93 -11.91 -5.71
C CYS A 108 29.14 -11.54 -4.43
N THR A 109 29.01 -10.25 -4.12
CA THR A 109 28.23 -9.77 -2.97
C THR A 109 26.95 -9.07 -3.44
N ALA A 110 25.79 -9.69 -3.21
CA ALA A 110 24.48 -9.14 -3.52
C ALA A 110 23.77 -8.73 -2.22
N PHE A 111 23.34 -7.46 -2.11
CA PHE A 111 22.63 -6.94 -0.93
C PHE A 111 23.39 -7.20 0.40
N GLY A 112 24.73 -7.11 0.37
CA GLY A 112 25.59 -7.37 1.53
C GLY A 112 25.67 -8.85 1.96
N LYS A 113 25.10 -9.77 1.17
CA LYS A 113 25.14 -11.22 1.38
C LYS A 113 25.81 -11.93 0.20
N GLU A 114 26.06 -13.22 0.35
CA GLU A 114 26.61 -14.07 -0.71
C GLU A 114 25.69 -14.08 -1.94
N GLY A 115 26.30 -13.94 -3.11
CA GLY A 115 25.66 -14.06 -4.41
C GLY A 115 26.56 -14.78 -5.41
N ALA A 116 26.00 -15.06 -6.57
CA ALA A 116 26.72 -15.60 -7.71
C ALA A 116 26.44 -14.76 -8.97
N CYS A 117 27.47 -14.64 -9.80
CA CYS A 117 27.39 -13.95 -11.08
C CYS A 117 26.48 -14.73 -12.02
N ALA A 118 25.41 -14.08 -12.43
CA ALA A 118 24.35 -14.71 -13.20
C ALA A 118 24.09 -13.88 -14.45
N SER A 119 23.99 -14.58 -15.59
CA SER A 119 23.75 -13.93 -16.88
C SER A 119 22.45 -13.14 -16.88
N THR A 120 22.47 -11.95 -17.50
CA THR A 120 21.26 -11.15 -17.76
C THR A 120 20.23 -11.85 -18.63
N CYS A 121 20.58 -13.00 -19.24
CA CYS A 121 19.67 -13.83 -20.01
C CYS A 121 18.83 -14.79 -19.17
N LEU A 122 19.17 -15.00 -17.90
CA LEU A 122 18.30 -15.74 -17.00
C LEU A 122 17.05 -14.90 -16.73
N PRO A 123 15.81 -15.41 -16.92
CA PRO A 123 14.60 -14.62 -16.79
C PRO A 123 14.48 -13.88 -15.45
N GLU A 124 14.89 -14.50 -14.35
CA GLU A 124 14.87 -13.86 -13.02
C GLU A 124 15.90 -12.72 -12.90
N VAL A 125 17.08 -12.86 -13.49
CA VAL A 125 18.09 -11.79 -13.50
C VAL A 125 17.62 -10.64 -14.37
N ALA A 126 17.10 -10.94 -15.56
CA ALA A 126 16.56 -9.97 -16.51
C ALA A 126 15.45 -9.11 -15.89
N ARG A 127 14.52 -9.74 -15.15
CA ARG A 127 13.44 -9.03 -14.45
C ARG A 127 13.94 -8.10 -13.33
N ASN A 128 15.06 -8.44 -12.71
CA ASN A 128 15.59 -7.74 -11.54
C ASN A 128 16.82 -6.88 -11.85
N THR A 129 17.11 -6.57 -13.13
CA THR A 129 18.34 -5.86 -13.53
C THR A 129 18.58 -4.52 -12.85
N SER A 130 17.54 -3.77 -12.49
CA SER A 130 17.73 -2.48 -11.80
C SER A 130 17.92 -2.61 -10.28
N LEU A 131 17.77 -3.82 -9.72
CA LEU A 131 17.97 -4.11 -8.31
C LEU A 131 19.30 -4.82 -8.09
N LEU A 132 19.70 -5.65 -9.05
CA LEU A 132 20.95 -6.39 -9.03
C LEU A 132 22.07 -5.48 -9.54
N GLN A 133 23.20 -5.51 -8.84
CA GLN A 133 24.40 -4.77 -9.26
C GLN A 133 25.39 -5.74 -9.90
N GLN A 134 26.27 -5.22 -10.75
CA GLN A 134 27.28 -6.06 -11.41
C GLN A 134 28.34 -6.59 -10.44
N ASP A 135 28.71 -5.82 -9.40
CA ASP A 135 29.80 -6.16 -8.47
C ASP A 135 31.08 -6.62 -9.22
N THR A 136 31.54 -7.86 -9.01
CA THR A 136 32.72 -8.42 -9.68
C THR A 136 32.37 -9.24 -10.94
N CYS A 137 31.11 -9.24 -11.37
CA CYS A 137 30.60 -10.04 -12.48
C CYS A 137 30.95 -9.48 -13.85
N GLY A 138 30.86 -10.32 -14.89
CA GLY A 138 31.16 -9.92 -16.27
C GLY A 138 30.18 -8.90 -16.84
N ALA A 139 30.50 -8.34 -18.02
CA ALA A 139 29.72 -7.29 -18.68
C ALA A 139 28.24 -7.65 -18.92
N LEU A 140 27.94 -8.95 -19.07
CA LEU A 140 26.60 -9.49 -19.33
C LEU A 140 26.05 -10.29 -18.13
N GLU A 141 26.59 -10.04 -16.95
CA GLU A 141 26.23 -10.72 -15.72
C GLU A 141 25.93 -9.70 -14.60
N LEU A 142 24.97 -10.05 -13.75
CA LEU A 142 24.68 -9.31 -12.53
C LEU A 142 24.85 -10.24 -11.33
N CYS A 143 25.19 -9.67 -10.19
CA CYS A 143 25.31 -10.39 -8.95
C CYS A 143 23.91 -10.72 -8.40
N ALA A 144 23.47 -11.97 -8.59
CA ALA A 144 22.21 -12.46 -8.05
C ALA A 144 22.44 -13.08 -6.65
N PRO A 145 21.60 -12.78 -5.66
CA PRO A 145 21.78 -13.29 -4.31
C PRO A 145 21.48 -14.79 -4.24
N CYS A 146 22.24 -15.53 -3.43
CA CYS A 146 21.98 -16.96 -3.18
C CYS A 146 20.61 -17.21 -2.54
N VAL A 147 20.15 -16.23 -1.76
CA VAL A 147 18.90 -16.24 -1.02
C VAL A 147 18.13 -14.98 -1.39
N ASN A 148 16.87 -15.13 -1.79
CA ASN A 148 16.03 -13.98 -2.13
C ASN A 148 15.91 -13.07 -0.89
N PRO A 149 16.29 -11.78 -0.98
CA PRO A 149 16.34 -10.91 0.19
C PRO A 149 14.96 -10.66 0.80
N LEU A 150 13.87 -10.83 0.05
CA LEU A 150 12.50 -10.63 0.53
C LEU A 150 11.90 -11.89 1.13
N THR A 151 11.96 -13.00 0.39
CA THR A 151 11.32 -14.25 0.83
C THR A 151 12.22 -15.09 1.72
N GLN A 152 13.52 -14.77 1.78
CA GLN A 152 14.57 -15.59 2.36
C GLN A 152 14.61 -17.02 1.79
N GLN A 153 14.03 -17.28 0.62
CA GLN A 153 14.12 -18.59 -0.03
C GLN A 153 15.40 -18.68 -0.87
N ALA A 154 16.02 -19.86 -0.92
CA ALA A 154 17.12 -20.09 -1.84
C ALA A 154 16.68 -19.79 -3.28
N THR A 155 17.46 -18.97 -3.98
CA THR A 155 17.21 -18.66 -5.40
C THR A 155 17.70 -19.79 -6.31
N GLY A 156 18.53 -20.69 -5.77
CA GLY A 156 19.23 -21.73 -6.51
C GLY A 156 20.45 -21.22 -7.29
N ILE A 157 20.68 -19.89 -7.37
CA ILE A 157 21.72 -19.34 -8.24
C ILE A 157 23.13 -19.76 -7.84
N CYS A 158 23.39 -19.86 -6.54
CA CYS A 158 24.69 -20.27 -6.01
C CYS A 158 24.90 -21.79 -6.02
N GLU A 159 23.86 -22.56 -6.34
CA GLU A 159 23.94 -24.01 -6.53
C GLU A 159 24.15 -24.38 -8.00
N ILE A 160 24.06 -23.42 -8.93
CA ILE A 160 24.32 -23.64 -10.34
C ILE A 160 25.80 -24.04 -10.51
N GLY A 161 26.02 -25.24 -11.07
CA GLY A 161 27.33 -25.77 -11.42
C GLY A 161 28.09 -26.50 -10.30
N LYS A 162 27.50 -26.64 -9.11
CA LYS A 162 28.07 -27.49 -8.05
C LYS A 162 27.80 -28.99 -8.36
N PRO A 163 28.68 -29.92 -7.94
CA PRO A 163 28.42 -31.36 -8.04
C PRO A 163 27.10 -31.73 -7.37
N GLY A 164 26.28 -32.58 -8.01
CA GLY A 164 24.92 -32.91 -7.53
C GLY A 164 23.82 -31.91 -7.93
N ALA A 165 24.17 -30.80 -8.59
CA ALA A 165 23.17 -29.93 -9.21
C ALA A 165 22.42 -30.60 -10.38
N GLY A 166 22.86 -31.78 -10.85
CA GLY A 166 22.20 -32.56 -11.90
C GLY A 166 21.23 -33.64 -11.41
N SER A 167 21.38 -34.18 -10.20
CA SER A 167 20.55 -35.27 -9.67
C SER A 167 19.25 -34.73 -9.10
N CYS A 168 18.10 -35.18 -9.59
CA CYS A 168 16.78 -34.87 -9.00
C CYS A 168 16.42 -35.78 -7.81
N GLU A 169 17.41 -36.48 -7.26
CA GLU A 169 17.25 -37.06 -5.93
C GLU A 169 16.94 -35.90 -4.98
N ASP A 170 16.00 -36.11 -4.05
CA ASP A 170 15.61 -35.17 -3.01
C ASP A 170 16.84 -34.84 -2.14
N ASP A 171 17.74 -34.04 -2.68
CA ASP A 171 18.86 -33.47 -1.95
C ASP A 171 18.23 -32.60 -0.89
N GLY A 172 18.35 -33.09 0.34
CA GLY A 172 17.60 -32.68 1.50
C GLY A 172 17.33 -31.19 1.51
N GLU A 173 16.05 -30.86 1.73
CA GLU A 173 15.52 -29.58 2.17
C GLU A 173 16.62 -28.55 2.37
N ALA A 174 16.82 -27.69 1.36
CA ALA A 174 17.80 -26.61 1.40
C ALA A 174 17.80 -26.04 2.83
N ALA A 175 18.97 -26.09 3.49
CA ALA A 175 19.10 -25.88 4.94
C ALA A 175 18.08 -24.85 5.40
N PRO A 176 17.16 -25.20 6.34
CA PRO A 176 15.94 -24.44 6.57
C PRO A 176 16.32 -22.99 6.74
N VAL A 177 16.00 -22.17 5.74
CA VAL A 177 16.31 -20.76 5.84
C VAL A 177 15.42 -20.28 6.96
N THR A 178 16.06 -19.87 8.05
CA THR A 178 15.35 -19.45 9.24
C THR A 178 14.40 -18.33 8.79
N PRO A 179 13.07 -18.50 8.98
CA PRO A 179 12.13 -17.49 8.57
C PRO A 179 12.56 -16.16 9.20
N PRO A 180 12.49 -15.04 8.45
CA PRO A 180 13.00 -13.78 8.92
C PRO A 180 12.40 -13.49 10.30
N LYS A 181 13.29 -13.27 11.28
CA LYS A 181 12.86 -12.88 12.61
C LYS A 181 12.12 -11.56 12.48
N CYS A 182 10.98 -11.48 13.15
CA CYS A 182 10.29 -10.24 13.36
C CYS A 182 10.46 -9.80 14.82
N PRO A 183 10.93 -8.56 15.07
CA PRO A 183 11.41 -7.58 14.09
C PRO A 183 12.75 -8.01 13.44
N HIS A 184 13.05 -7.48 12.25
CA HIS A 184 14.33 -7.73 11.56
C HIS A 184 15.51 -7.30 12.43
N GLU A 185 16.47 -8.19 12.62
CA GLU A 185 17.74 -7.94 13.29
C GLU A 185 18.88 -8.08 12.27
N GLY A 186 19.67 -7.03 12.09
CA GLY A 186 20.86 -7.06 11.23
C GLY A 186 20.96 -5.88 10.26
N PRO A 187 21.87 -5.95 9.28
CA PRO A 187 22.03 -4.91 8.27
C PRO A 187 20.77 -4.76 7.40
N PRO A 188 20.59 -3.60 6.73
CA PRO A 188 19.48 -3.40 5.80
C PRO A 188 19.41 -4.50 4.74
N VAL A 189 18.21 -5.07 4.55
CA VAL A 189 17.90 -6.05 3.51
C VAL A 189 18.03 -5.43 2.12
N ILE A 190 17.50 -4.22 1.97
CA ILE A 190 17.69 -3.37 0.80
C ILE A 190 18.09 -2.00 1.33
N ASP A 191 19.15 -1.41 0.79
CA ASP A 191 19.53 -0.03 1.09
C ASP A 191 18.54 0.93 0.39
N PRO A 192 17.68 1.66 1.15
CA PRO A 192 16.69 2.55 0.56
C PRO A 192 17.31 3.63 -0.34
N LEU A 193 18.55 4.05 -0.07
CA LEU A 193 19.23 5.11 -0.82
C LEU A 193 19.61 4.71 -2.25
N THR A 194 19.53 3.42 -2.58
CA THR A 194 19.74 2.91 -3.94
C THR A 194 18.48 3.03 -4.81
N LEU A 195 17.34 3.33 -4.20
CA LEU A 195 16.04 3.46 -4.87
C LEU A 195 15.71 4.94 -5.14
N PRO A 196 14.83 5.27 -6.10
CA PRO A 196 14.38 6.64 -6.31
C PRO A 196 13.55 7.15 -5.13
N SER A 197 13.83 8.35 -4.62
CA SER A 197 13.02 8.96 -3.55
C SER A 197 11.57 9.18 -4.00
N CYS A 198 10.62 9.06 -3.08
CA CYS A 198 9.20 9.26 -3.36
C CYS A 198 8.46 9.98 -2.22
N GLY A 199 7.23 10.42 -2.51
CA GLY A 199 6.38 11.13 -1.55
C GLY A 199 6.73 12.62 -1.41
N ASN A 200 5.92 13.32 -0.62
CA ASN A 200 6.10 14.76 -0.38
C ASN A 200 7.09 15.07 0.75
N VAL A 201 7.69 14.03 1.35
CA VAL A 201 8.64 14.10 2.45
C VAL A 201 9.75 13.07 2.23
N SER A 202 10.97 13.36 2.66
CA SER A 202 12.07 12.39 2.64
C SER A 202 11.90 11.30 3.71
N GLY A 203 12.55 10.15 3.53
CA GLY A 203 12.37 8.96 4.39
C GLY A 203 11.50 7.88 3.74
N SER A 204 11.31 7.94 2.43
CA SER A 204 10.60 6.94 1.64
C SER A 204 11.16 6.87 0.23
N HIS A 205 11.20 5.67 -0.32
CA HIS A 205 11.67 5.42 -1.69
C HIS A 205 10.72 4.51 -2.46
N CYS A 206 10.78 4.64 -3.79
CA CYS A 206 9.95 3.91 -4.73
C CYS A 206 10.45 2.47 -4.84
N MET A 207 9.70 1.55 -4.25
CA MET A 207 9.92 0.11 -4.35
C MET A 207 9.16 -0.43 -5.55
N LYS A 208 9.79 -1.32 -6.33
CA LYS A 208 9.14 -1.98 -7.46
C LYS A 208 7.91 -2.78 -7.04
N LYS A 209 6.90 -2.81 -7.90
CA LYS A 209 5.64 -3.53 -7.67
C LYS A 209 5.85 -5.01 -7.32
N GLU A 210 6.82 -5.67 -7.94
CA GLU A 210 7.10 -7.10 -7.76
C GLU A 210 7.68 -7.42 -6.38
N LEU A 211 8.24 -6.42 -5.70
CA LEU A 211 8.85 -6.54 -4.38
C LEU A 211 7.91 -6.17 -3.24
N VAL A 212 6.72 -5.66 -3.55
CA VAL A 212 5.73 -5.22 -2.55
C VAL A 212 4.60 -6.24 -2.51
N SER A 213 4.31 -6.77 -1.32
CA SER A 213 3.19 -7.70 -1.16
C SER A 213 1.85 -7.01 -1.49
N PRO A 214 0.84 -7.74 -2.02
CA PRO A 214 -0.46 -7.16 -2.33
C PRO A 214 -1.12 -6.45 -1.14
N ASP A 215 -0.98 -7.02 0.06
CA ASP A 215 -1.54 -6.45 1.29
C ASP A 215 -0.92 -5.09 1.61
N MET A 216 0.40 -4.95 1.46
CA MET A 216 1.09 -3.67 1.66
C MET A 216 0.81 -2.69 0.53
N ALA A 217 0.75 -3.15 -0.72
CA ALA A 217 0.49 -2.31 -1.88
C ALA A 217 -0.79 -1.47 -1.73
N SER A 218 -1.84 -2.04 -1.13
CA SER A 218 -3.11 -1.34 -0.87
C SER A 218 -3.00 -0.13 0.08
N ARG A 219 -1.90 -0.04 0.85
CA ARG A 219 -1.68 0.97 1.89
C ARG A 219 -0.66 2.03 1.49
N LEU A 220 -0.06 1.90 0.30
CA LEU A 220 1.07 2.72 -0.13
C LEU A 220 0.66 3.64 -1.29
N ALA A 221 1.28 4.81 -1.36
CA ALA A 221 1.09 5.70 -2.51
C ALA A 221 1.79 5.10 -3.75
N PRO A 222 1.23 5.24 -4.96
CA PRO A 222 1.91 4.82 -6.18
C PRO A 222 3.13 5.72 -6.47
N CYS A 223 4.13 5.16 -7.15
CA CYS A 223 5.27 5.86 -7.74
C CYS A 223 5.55 5.28 -9.16
N PRO A 224 6.40 5.91 -10.00
CA PRO A 224 6.50 5.56 -11.42
C PRO A 224 6.69 4.06 -11.74
N GLU A 225 7.43 3.33 -10.91
CA GLU A 225 7.72 1.90 -11.12
C GLU A 225 7.16 0.99 -10.00
N GLY A 226 6.30 1.50 -9.11
CA GLY A 226 5.73 0.70 -8.03
C GLY A 226 5.06 1.50 -6.92
N TYR A 227 5.50 1.31 -5.69
CA TYR A 227 4.90 1.92 -4.50
C TYR A 227 5.92 2.66 -3.64
N CYS A 228 5.48 3.77 -3.05
CA CYS A 228 6.27 4.58 -2.15
C CYS A 228 6.30 3.96 -0.75
N VAL A 229 7.43 3.35 -0.38
CA VAL A 229 7.60 2.59 0.87
C VAL A 229 8.50 3.37 1.83
N PRO A 230 8.14 3.49 3.13
CA PRO A 230 9.03 4.11 4.11
C PRO A 230 10.33 3.33 4.28
N ASP A 231 11.44 4.05 4.47
CA ASP A 231 12.79 3.49 4.46
C ASP A 231 12.99 2.35 5.46
N VAL A 232 12.35 2.44 6.63
CA VAL A 232 12.40 1.40 7.67
C VAL A 232 11.77 0.07 7.22
N PHE A 233 10.74 0.12 6.37
CA PHE A 233 10.14 -1.08 5.79
C PHE A 233 11.00 -1.63 4.65
N ILE A 234 11.65 -0.77 3.87
CA ILE A 234 12.59 -1.19 2.83
C ILE A 234 13.81 -1.89 3.45
N ALA A 235 14.42 -1.24 4.44
CA ALA A 235 15.61 -1.73 5.13
C ALA A 235 15.35 -3.03 5.92
N SER A 236 14.13 -3.27 6.39
CA SER A 236 13.76 -4.50 7.09
C SER A 236 13.21 -5.60 6.18
N GLY A 237 13.12 -5.37 4.86
CA GLY A 237 12.45 -6.29 3.93
C GLY A 237 10.99 -6.52 4.30
N GLY A 238 10.34 -5.51 4.88
CA GLY A 238 8.97 -5.59 5.36
C GLY A 238 8.79 -6.34 6.68
N ASN A 239 9.85 -6.63 7.45
CA ASN A 239 9.80 -7.27 8.79
C ASN A 239 10.08 -6.23 9.89
N PHE A 240 9.16 -5.29 10.08
CA PHE A 240 9.30 -4.19 11.01
C PHE A 240 8.02 -4.01 11.81
N ILE A 241 8.17 -3.94 13.13
CA ILE A 241 7.09 -3.57 14.05
C ILE A 241 7.25 -2.08 14.33
N PRO A 242 6.31 -1.23 13.87
CA PRO A 242 6.36 0.18 14.19
C PRO A 242 6.35 0.41 15.71
N PRO A 243 7.05 1.42 16.24
CA PRO A 243 6.97 1.76 17.66
C PRO A 243 5.53 2.05 18.10
N SER A 244 5.17 1.58 19.29
CA SER A 244 3.90 1.92 19.93
C SER A 244 3.90 3.37 20.41
N CYS A 245 2.73 4.01 20.34
CA CYS A 245 2.51 5.39 20.78
C CYS A 245 1.07 5.55 21.30
N LYS A 246 0.77 6.72 21.88
CA LYS A 246 -0.57 7.13 22.31
C LYS A 246 -1.16 8.12 21.32
N SER A 247 -2.22 7.67 20.65
CA SER A 247 -2.95 8.43 19.64
C SER A 247 -4.09 9.25 20.28
N LEU A 248 -5.07 9.64 19.47
CA LEU A 248 -6.25 10.38 19.87
C LEU A 248 -6.94 9.78 21.09
N GLY A 249 -7.25 10.61 22.09
CA GLY A 249 -7.90 10.17 23.33
C GLY A 249 -7.06 9.21 24.19
N GLY A 250 -5.75 9.08 23.92
CA GLY A 250 -4.88 8.12 24.61
C GLY A 250 -5.03 6.69 24.08
N ALA A 251 -5.68 6.49 22.93
CA ALA A 251 -5.78 5.18 22.28
C ALA A 251 -4.39 4.63 21.92
N GLU A 252 -4.24 3.30 21.93
CA GLU A 252 -3.03 2.69 21.39
C GLU A 252 -2.90 2.98 19.88
N GLY A 253 -1.68 3.27 19.45
CA GLY A 253 -1.36 3.44 18.04
C GLY A 253 0.04 2.93 17.67
N ARG A 254 0.40 3.21 16.41
CA ARG A 254 1.71 2.96 15.83
C ARG A 254 2.27 4.22 15.19
N CYS A 255 3.57 4.39 15.34
CA CYS A 255 4.32 5.45 14.67
C CYS A 255 4.46 5.12 13.19
N LEU A 256 3.66 5.79 12.37
CA LEU A 256 3.61 5.57 10.93
C LEU A 256 4.13 6.80 10.19
N HIS A 257 4.90 6.56 9.13
CA HIS A 257 5.50 7.63 8.34
C HIS A 257 4.44 8.41 7.54
N VAL A 258 4.60 9.73 7.46
CA VAL A 258 3.65 10.63 6.79
C VAL A 258 3.62 10.51 5.26
N SER A 259 4.44 9.62 4.67
CA SER A 259 4.34 9.25 3.25
C SER A 259 3.21 8.25 2.98
N LEU A 260 2.67 7.58 4.02
CA LEU A 260 1.52 6.72 3.87
C LEU A 260 0.26 7.56 3.64
N PRO A 261 -0.56 7.27 2.61
CA PRO A 261 -1.77 8.02 2.30
C PRO A 261 -2.69 8.24 3.51
N SER A 262 -2.96 7.17 4.28
CA SER A 262 -3.83 7.20 5.46
C SER A 262 -3.33 8.08 6.60
N VAL A 263 -2.01 8.29 6.68
CA VAL A 263 -1.38 9.18 7.67
C VAL A 263 -1.35 10.61 7.14
N SER A 264 -0.97 10.78 5.87
CA SER A 264 -0.85 12.08 5.23
C SER A 264 -2.18 12.84 5.19
N SER A 265 -3.30 12.15 4.96
CA SER A 265 -4.63 12.76 4.93
C SER A 265 -5.10 13.25 6.31
N GLN A 266 -4.46 12.79 7.38
CA GLN A 266 -4.83 13.09 8.77
C GLN A 266 -3.68 13.75 9.55
N ILE A 267 -2.66 14.28 8.86
CA ILE A 267 -1.41 14.76 9.50
C ILE A 267 -1.64 15.86 10.54
N ASP A 268 -2.68 16.67 10.35
CA ASP A 268 -3.08 17.77 11.25
C ASP A 268 -3.92 17.29 12.43
N ARG A 269 -4.49 16.08 12.36
CA ARG A 269 -5.35 15.50 13.40
C ARG A 269 -4.59 14.51 14.27
N LEU A 270 -3.73 13.70 13.67
CA LEU A 270 -2.98 12.68 14.39
C LEU A 270 -1.87 13.35 15.24
N PRO A 271 -1.71 12.97 16.51
CA PRO A 271 -0.60 13.46 17.33
C PRO A 271 0.72 12.85 16.86
N GLN A 272 1.83 13.52 17.15
CA GLN A 272 3.16 12.93 17.00
C GLN A 272 3.49 11.98 18.16
N ASP A 273 3.17 12.35 19.40
CA ASP A 273 3.52 11.59 20.62
C ASP A 273 5.03 11.22 20.67
N ALA A 274 5.39 9.96 20.92
CA ALA A 274 6.77 9.47 20.95
C ALA A 274 7.35 9.20 19.54
N CYS A 275 6.59 9.47 18.48
CA CYS A 275 7.00 9.16 17.12
C CYS A 275 8.04 10.13 16.56
N GLY A 276 8.78 9.69 15.54
CA GLY A 276 9.77 10.50 14.86
C GLY A 276 9.18 11.77 14.21
N PRO A 277 10.01 12.76 13.83
CA PRO A 277 9.56 14.04 13.26
C PRO A 277 8.67 13.92 12.01
N ARG A 278 8.81 12.82 11.27
CA ARG A 278 8.06 12.53 10.03
C ARG A 278 7.06 11.41 10.20
N GLU A 279 6.66 11.17 11.44
CA GLU A 279 5.71 10.15 11.79
C GLU A 279 4.54 10.77 12.56
N ARG A 280 3.42 10.07 12.52
CA ARG A 280 2.27 10.35 13.37
C ARG A 280 1.82 9.06 14.02
N CYS A 281 1.24 9.22 15.21
CA CYS A 281 0.66 8.12 15.94
C CYS A 281 -0.71 7.77 15.35
N ALA A 282 -0.74 6.84 14.39
CA ALA A 282 -1.98 6.33 13.82
C ALA A 282 -2.63 5.35 14.82
N PRO A 283 -3.91 5.54 15.18
CA PRO A 283 -4.55 4.69 16.18
C PRO A 283 -4.80 3.29 15.62
N CYS A 284 -4.76 2.26 16.46
CA CYS A 284 -5.09 0.89 16.04
C CYS A 284 -6.55 0.75 15.61
N PHE A 285 -7.44 1.49 16.29
CA PHE A 285 -8.86 1.52 16.01
C PHE A 285 -9.32 2.96 15.81
N SER A 286 -10.27 3.17 14.92
CA SER A 286 -10.94 4.46 14.74
C SER A 286 -11.63 4.86 16.05
N PRO A 287 -11.35 6.05 16.60
CA PRO A 287 -12.00 6.50 17.83
C PRO A 287 -13.47 6.92 17.62
N VAL A 288 -13.96 6.88 16.38
CA VAL A 288 -15.33 7.28 16.02
C VAL A 288 -16.30 6.10 16.13
N ASP A 289 -15.89 4.93 15.64
CA ASP A 289 -16.73 3.74 15.47
C ASP A 289 -16.07 2.44 15.95
N GLY A 290 -14.79 2.47 16.32
CA GLY A 290 -14.04 1.31 16.82
C GLY A 290 -13.58 0.36 15.71
N SER A 291 -13.75 0.74 14.45
CA SER A 291 -13.26 -0.05 13.31
C SER A 291 -11.74 -0.14 13.31
N ASP A 292 -11.20 -1.25 12.82
CA ASP A 292 -9.76 -1.46 12.71
C ASP A 292 -9.17 -0.60 11.59
N THR A 293 -8.14 0.20 11.89
CA THR A 293 -7.47 1.04 10.89
C THR A 293 -6.39 0.28 10.11
N GLY A 294 -5.99 -0.89 10.63
CA GLY A 294 -4.86 -1.68 10.19
C GLY A 294 -3.49 -1.15 10.63
N ALA A 295 -3.43 -0.05 11.39
CA ALA A 295 -2.16 0.54 11.85
C ALA A 295 -1.34 -0.43 12.70
N CYS A 296 -2.01 -1.29 13.48
CA CYS A 296 -1.40 -2.25 14.40
C CYS A 296 -1.40 -3.68 13.84
N LYS A 297 -1.55 -3.83 12.53
CA LYS A 297 -1.50 -5.12 11.81
C LYS A 297 -0.57 -5.04 10.60
N LEU A 298 0.40 -4.13 10.66
CA LEU A 298 1.40 -3.97 9.61
C LEU A 298 2.49 -5.01 9.80
N SER A 299 2.93 -5.63 8.70
CA SER A 299 4.03 -6.59 8.73
C SER A 299 3.74 -7.73 9.71
N CYS A 300 4.52 -7.82 10.77
CA CYS A 300 4.51 -8.86 11.78
C CYS A 300 4.22 -8.27 13.17
N ASP A 301 3.55 -7.11 13.21
CA ASP A 301 3.01 -6.52 14.42
C ASP A 301 2.03 -7.50 15.10
N PRO A 302 2.19 -7.78 16.41
CA PRO A 302 1.33 -8.72 17.13
C PRO A 302 -0.12 -8.24 17.30
N GLY A 303 -0.41 -6.98 16.98
CA GLY A 303 -1.74 -6.41 17.19
C GLY A 303 -1.80 -5.37 18.31
N PRO A 304 -2.96 -4.72 18.46
CA PRO A 304 -3.27 -3.92 19.63
C PRO A 304 -3.32 -4.79 20.90
N LYS A 305 -2.82 -4.24 22.00
CA LYS A 305 -2.95 -4.79 23.36
C LYS A 305 -4.12 -4.15 24.12
N ASP A 306 -4.41 -2.89 23.82
CA ASP A 306 -5.50 -2.13 24.42
C ASP A 306 -6.80 -2.34 23.61
N ALA A 307 -7.95 -2.30 24.30
CA ALA A 307 -9.26 -2.30 23.65
C ALA A 307 -9.48 -0.98 22.86
N PRO A 308 -10.38 -0.97 21.85
CA PRO A 308 -10.74 0.24 21.14
C PRO A 308 -11.21 1.33 22.11
N TYR A 309 -10.60 2.51 22.01
CA TYR A 309 -11.07 3.71 22.69
C TYR A 309 -12.03 4.46 21.76
N LEU A 310 -13.27 4.65 22.20
CA LEU A 310 -14.24 5.46 21.48
C LEU A 310 -14.36 6.84 22.14
N PHE A 311 -14.45 7.88 21.32
CA PHE A 311 -14.80 9.20 21.80
C PHE A 311 -16.17 9.15 22.51
N PRO A 312 -16.29 9.75 23.70
CA PRO A 312 -17.57 9.87 24.39
C PRO A 312 -18.61 10.53 23.48
N THR A 313 -19.88 10.13 23.63
CA THR A 313 -20.97 10.76 22.89
C THR A 313 -21.29 12.15 23.43
N CYS A 314 -21.81 13.00 22.57
CA CYS A 314 -22.39 14.29 22.90
C CYS A 314 -23.49 14.66 21.90
N CYS A 315 -24.10 15.82 22.10
CA CYS A 315 -25.17 16.36 21.28
C CYS A 315 -26.36 15.42 21.17
N ALA A 316 -27.17 15.39 22.24
CA ALA A 316 -28.41 14.63 22.27
C ALA A 316 -29.50 15.36 21.45
N LEU A 317 -29.76 14.89 20.23
CA LEU A 317 -30.76 15.45 19.32
C LEU A 317 -31.71 14.36 18.81
N GLY A 318 -33.01 14.63 18.90
CA GLY A 318 -34.04 13.69 18.43
C GLY A 318 -34.02 12.34 19.15
N GLY A 319 -33.58 12.30 20.42
CA GLY A 319 -33.52 11.08 21.23
C GLY A 319 -32.30 10.19 20.97
N ALA A 320 -31.31 10.66 20.22
CA ALA A 320 -30.05 9.96 19.99
C ALA A 320 -28.86 10.91 20.13
N ASP A 321 -27.70 10.37 20.50
CA ASP A 321 -26.45 11.14 20.47
C ASP A 321 -25.95 11.24 19.02
N ARG A 322 -25.72 12.48 18.57
CA ARG A 322 -25.32 12.80 17.19
C ARG A 322 -23.89 13.30 17.09
N GLY A 323 -23.21 13.55 18.21
CA GLY A 323 -21.85 14.04 18.25
C GLY A 323 -20.90 13.14 19.02
N ARG A 324 -19.60 13.44 18.89
CA ARG A 324 -18.50 12.86 19.67
C ARG A 324 -17.66 13.96 20.29
N CYS A 325 -17.18 13.70 21.50
CA CYS A 325 -16.23 14.54 22.21
C CYS A 325 -14.83 14.32 21.68
N VAL A 326 -14.34 15.26 20.89
CA VAL A 326 -13.00 15.22 20.29
C VAL A 326 -12.10 16.26 20.95
N PRO A 327 -10.79 15.97 21.13
CA PRO A 327 -9.86 16.98 21.61
C PRO A 327 -9.85 18.21 20.70
N ALA A 328 -9.91 19.43 21.24
CA ALA A 328 -9.87 20.64 20.42
C ALA A 328 -8.65 20.72 19.51
N THR A 329 -7.53 20.09 19.89
CA THR A 329 -6.30 20.03 19.10
C THR A 329 -6.44 19.23 17.81
N SER A 330 -7.34 18.23 17.75
CA SER A 330 -7.61 17.46 16.52
C SER A 330 -8.66 18.13 15.61
N VAL A 331 -9.24 19.24 16.04
CA VAL A 331 -10.17 20.05 15.23
C VAL A 331 -9.39 21.17 14.54
N PRO A 332 -9.54 21.37 13.22
CA PRO A 332 -8.98 22.53 12.52
C PRO A 332 -9.34 23.85 13.20
N ALA A 333 -8.39 24.76 13.32
CA ALA A 333 -8.59 26.00 14.09
C ALA A 333 -9.80 26.84 13.61
N SER A 334 -10.07 26.84 12.31
CA SER A 334 -11.21 27.51 11.68
C SER A 334 -12.58 26.91 12.03
N GLU A 335 -12.63 25.65 12.46
CA GLU A 335 -13.88 24.96 12.77
C GLU A 335 -14.23 25.04 14.26
N ARG A 336 -13.23 25.27 15.12
CA ARG A 336 -13.39 25.26 16.59
C ARG A 336 -14.42 26.26 17.10
N GLU A 337 -14.59 27.40 16.43
CA GLU A 337 -15.56 28.42 16.81
C GLU A 337 -17.03 27.98 16.62
N ASN A 338 -17.25 27.01 15.73
CA ASN A 338 -18.56 26.44 15.44
C ASN A 338 -18.88 25.22 16.32
N LEU A 339 -17.94 24.80 17.18
CA LEU A 339 -18.13 23.69 18.11
C LEU A 339 -18.25 24.21 19.54
N ARG A 340 -19.04 23.50 20.35
CA ARG A 340 -19.18 23.76 21.79
C ARG A 340 -18.75 22.52 22.55
N LYS A 341 -18.41 22.70 23.84
CA LYS A 341 -18.13 21.58 24.73
C LYS A 341 -19.34 20.63 24.89
N ASP A 342 -20.55 21.18 24.89
CA ASP A 342 -21.79 20.44 25.17
C ASP A 342 -21.67 19.54 26.42
N THR A 343 -21.96 18.23 26.32
CA THR A 343 -21.88 17.26 27.42
C THR A 343 -20.48 16.65 27.60
N CYS A 344 -19.48 17.10 26.85
CA CYS A 344 -18.13 16.53 26.94
C CYS A 344 -17.52 16.73 28.32
N ALA A 345 -16.98 15.65 28.90
CA ALA A 345 -16.46 15.70 30.27
C ALA A 345 -15.19 16.55 30.37
N ALA A 346 -14.23 16.29 29.47
CA ALA A 346 -12.95 17.00 29.48
C ALA A 346 -13.12 18.49 29.10
N PRO A 347 -12.41 19.41 29.76
CA PRO A 347 -12.58 20.84 29.55
C PRO A 347 -12.07 21.34 28.18
N SER A 348 -11.15 20.60 27.56
CA SER A 348 -10.57 20.90 26.25
C SER A 348 -11.29 20.25 25.07
N ASP A 349 -12.30 19.42 25.34
CA ASP A 349 -12.98 18.68 24.29
C ASP A 349 -14.12 19.50 23.69
N LEU A 350 -14.31 19.32 22.39
CA LEU A 350 -15.37 19.93 21.62
C LEU A 350 -16.30 18.81 21.12
N CYS A 351 -17.59 19.07 21.17
CA CYS A 351 -18.59 18.20 20.59
C CYS A 351 -18.65 18.43 19.08
N ALA A 352 -18.09 17.49 18.33
CA ALA A 352 -18.14 17.47 16.87
C ALA A 352 -19.29 16.57 16.40
N PRO A 353 -20.08 16.97 15.39
CA PRO A 353 -21.07 16.07 14.79
C PRO A 353 -20.39 14.80 14.27
N GLY A 354 -21.02 13.64 14.48
CA GLY A 354 -20.45 12.34 14.13
C GLY A 354 -20.18 12.24 12.63
N GLU A 355 -21.06 12.77 11.80
CA GLU A 355 -20.92 12.84 10.35
C GLU A 355 -19.70 13.66 9.91
N ASN A 356 -19.30 14.69 10.65
CA ASN A 356 -18.13 15.50 10.35
C ASN A 356 -16.80 14.82 10.69
N LEU A 357 -16.84 13.67 11.38
CA LEU A 357 -15.65 12.87 11.69
C LEU A 357 -15.36 11.81 10.63
N ASP A 358 -16.27 11.63 9.67
CA ASP A 358 -16.06 10.82 8.47
C ASP A 358 -15.50 11.72 7.35
N ASP A 359 -14.28 11.43 6.89
CA ASP A 359 -13.63 12.18 5.80
C ASP A 359 -14.38 12.03 4.46
N ALA A 360 -15.21 11.00 4.31
CA ALA A 360 -16.06 10.82 3.13
C ALA A 360 -17.37 11.61 3.20
N PHE A 361 -17.70 12.22 4.34
CA PHE A 361 -18.95 12.95 4.48
C PHE A 361 -18.99 14.20 3.60
N GLN A 362 -20.04 14.29 2.80
CA GLN A 362 -20.35 15.44 1.97
C GLN A 362 -21.75 15.93 2.33
N PRO A 363 -21.91 17.14 2.87
CA PRO A 363 -23.20 17.62 3.30
C PRO A 363 -24.10 17.88 2.08
N LYS A 364 -25.38 17.52 2.21
CA LYS A 364 -26.35 17.70 1.13
C LYS A 364 -26.63 19.18 0.89
N SER A 365 -26.71 19.61 -0.36
CA SER A 365 -27.15 20.96 -0.69
C SER A 365 -28.60 21.20 -0.25
N CYS A 366 -28.90 22.43 0.15
CA CYS A 366 -30.21 22.82 0.66
C CYS A 366 -30.66 24.19 0.14
N THR A 367 -31.96 24.43 0.23
CA THR A 367 -32.57 25.75 0.02
C THR A 367 -33.44 26.11 1.20
N ALA A 368 -33.38 27.37 1.59
CA ALA A 368 -34.16 27.90 2.70
C ALA A 368 -34.50 29.36 2.48
N PHE A 369 -35.57 29.82 3.12
CA PHE A 369 -35.99 31.21 3.11
C PHE A 369 -35.47 31.90 4.37
N SER A 370 -34.88 33.09 4.24
CA SER A 370 -34.48 33.92 5.37
C SER A 370 -34.78 35.38 5.11
N ALA A 371 -35.36 36.04 6.11
CA ALA A 371 -35.63 37.48 6.07
C ALA A 371 -34.32 38.30 5.97
N VAL A 372 -33.21 37.78 6.53
CA VAL A 372 -31.89 38.44 6.46
C VAL A 372 -31.36 38.48 5.02
N TYR A 373 -31.68 37.45 4.22
CA TYR A 373 -31.30 37.36 2.81
C TYR A 373 -32.36 37.94 1.86
N LEU A 374 -33.46 38.49 2.40
CA LEU A 374 -34.59 39.01 1.63
C LEU A 374 -35.13 38.02 0.57
N GLY A 375 -35.05 36.71 0.85
CA GLY A 375 -35.40 35.69 -0.13
C GLY A 375 -34.91 34.28 0.21
N ASN A 376 -34.93 33.42 -0.82
CA ASN A 376 -34.36 32.08 -0.73
C ASN A 376 -32.83 32.15 -0.89
N TYR A 377 -32.12 31.38 -0.08
CA TYR A 377 -30.68 31.18 -0.20
C TYR A 377 -30.35 29.71 -0.46
N GLN A 378 -29.16 29.47 -1.02
CA GLN A 378 -28.58 28.14 -1.18
C GLN A 378 -27.55 27.89 -0.07
N GLY A 379 -27.51 26.66 0.41
CA GLY A 379 -26.61 26.25 1.47
C GLY A 379 -26.34 24.76 1.46
N VAL A 380 -25.86 24.28 2.59
CA VAL A 380 -25.66 22.86 2.87
C VAL A 380 -26.32 22.49 4.20
N CYS A 381 -26.87 21.28 4.28
CA CYS A 381 -27.46 20.74 5.48
C CYS A 381 -26.34 20.35 6.45
N LEU A 382 -26.21 21.10 7.54
CA LEU A 382 -25.25 20.81 8.60
C LEU A 382 -25.98 20.51 9.90
N SER A 383 -25.32 19.72 10.74
CA SER A 383 -25.85 19.29 12.03
C SER A 383 -26.33 20.45 12.88
N GLU A 384 -27.44 20.26 13.59
CA GLU A 384 -27.85 21.15 14.68
C GLU A 384 -26.88 21.09 15.88
N CYS A 385 -25.96 20.12 15.93
CA CYS A 385 -24.86 20.08 16.88
C CYS A 385 -23.83 21.21 16.69
N LEU A 386 -23.79 21.84 15.51
CA LEU A 386 -22.93 22.98 15.25
C LEU A 386 -23.57 24.26 15.79
N HIS A 387 -22.74 25.08 16.42
CA HIS A 387 -23.14 26.35 17.00
C HIS A 387 -22.63 27.53 16.16
N PHE A 388 -23.48 28.04 15.27
CA PHE A 388 -23.20 29.29 14.57
C PHE A 388 -23.51 30.49 15.48
N SER A 389 -22.69 31.54 15.42
CA SER A 389 -22.86 32.72 16.26
C SER A 389 -23.02 34.01 15.44
N GLY A 390 -23.51 35.07 16.08
CA GLY A 390 -23.70 36.37 15.44
C GLY A 390 -24.78 36.39 14.36
N LEU A 391 -24.55 37.16 13.29
CA LEU A 391 -25.50 37.33 12.18
C LEU A 391 -25.76 36.05 11.40
N GLN A 392 -24.84 35.08 11.44
CA GLN A 392 -25.01 33.79 10.78
C GLN A 392 -26.16 33.00 11.44
N ALA A 393 -26.27 33.02 12.77
CA ALA A 393 -27.34 32.33 13.50
C ALA A 393 -28.74 32.87 13.13
N LEU A 394 -28.87 34.17 12.88
CA LEU A 394 -30.15 34.79 12.51
C LEU A 394 -30.63 34.42 11.10
N ALA A 395 -29.71 33.94 10.27
CA ALA A 395 -29.99 33.70 8.86
C ALA A 395 -30.21 32.22 8.54
N ILE A 396 -29.93 31.33 9.49
CA ILE A 396 -30.09 29.88 9.33
C ILE A 396 -31.55 29.48 9.56
N ALA A 397 -32.10 28.73 8.62
CA ALA A 397 -33.40 28.10 8.71
C ALA A 397 -33.28 26.61 8.35
N LYS A 398 -34.25 25.80 8.76
CA LYS A 398 -34.27 24.37 8.45
C LYS A 398 -34.25 24.08 6.95
N GLY A 399 -35.00 24.86 6.17
CA GLY A 399 -35.13 24.64 4.72
C GLY A 399 -35.70 23.25 4.41
N ASN A 400 -35.12 22.61 3.40
CA ASN A 400 -35.41 21.23 3.01
C ASN A 400 -34.49 20.18 3.69
N CYS A 401 -33.77 20.56 4.75
CA CYS A 401 -32.99 19.62 5.54
C CYS A 401 -33.89 18.73 6.41
N ASP A 402 -33.35 17.59 6.86
CA ASP A 402 -34.07 16.66 7.73
C ASP A 402 -34.25 17.22 9.16
N ALA A 403 -34.76 16.39 10.07
CA ALA A 403 -35.12 16.84 11.42
C ALA A 403 -33.95 17.17 12.36
N VAL A 404 -32.71 16.87 11.99
CA VAL A 404 -31.52 17.10 12.82
C VAL A 404 -30.47 17.97 12.14
N HIS A 405 -30.82 18.56 11.00
CA HIS A 405 -29.95 19.44 10.22
C HIS A 405 -30.65 20.77 9.91
N GLN A 406 -29.83 21.80 9.80
CA GLN A 406 -30.22 23.15 9.41
C GLN A 406 -29.51 23.56 8.12
N CYS A 407 -30.18 24.37 7.30
CA CYS A 407 -29.63 24.82 6.03
C CYS A 407 -28.68 26.01 6.26
N VAL A 408 -27.38 25.77 6.20
CA VAL A 408 -26.36 26.79 6.45
C VAL A 408 -25.93 27.44 5.13
N PRO A 409 -26.04 28.76 4.99
CA PRO A 409 -25.73 29.44 3.72
C PRO A 409 -24.25 29.32 3.37
N CYS A 410 -23.94 29.15 2.08
CA CYS A 410 -22.55 29.13 1.60
C CYS A 410 -21.94 30.52 1.42
N ARG A 411 -22.79 31.54 1.31
CA ARG A 411 -22.38 32.94 1.16
C ARG A 411 -23.13 33.83 2.13
N THR A 412 -22.44 34.78 2.73
CA THR A 412 -23.01 35.89 3.51
C THR A 412 -23.96 36.73 2.65
N PRO A 413 -24.81 37.59 3.25
CA PRO A 413 -25.69 38.49 2.48
C PRO A 413 -24.93 39.42 1.53
N THR A 414 -23.65 39.71 1.81
CA THR A 414 -22.76 40.51 0.95
C THR A 414 -22.06 39.69 -0.14
N GLY A 415 -22.31 38.38 -0.22
CA GLY A 415 -21.76 37.47 -1.24
C GLY A 415 -20.43 36.80 -0.88
N SER A 416 -19.80 37.16 0.23
CA SER A 416 -18.56 36.53 0.71
C SER A 416 -18.80 35.10 1.20
N PRO A 417 -17.88 34.15 1.00
CA PRO A 417 -18.00 32.78 1.52
C PRO A 417 -18.18 32.76 3.04
N THR A 418 -19.01 31.85 3.56
CA THR A 418 -19.24 31.69 5.01
C THR A 418 -18.21 30.79 5.68
N GLY A 419 -17.48 29.98 4.91
CA GLY A 419 -16.60 28.94 5.45
C GLY A 419 -17.35 27.71 5.96
N ALA A 420 -18.64 27.59 5.69
CA ALA A 420 -19.42 26.41 6.02
C ALA A 420 -18.82 25.17 5.32
N PRO A 421 -18.53 24.06 6.04
CA PRO A 421 -17.99 22.85 5.44
C PRO A 421 -18.86 22.34 4.28
N GLY A 422 -18.24 21.98 3.15
CA GLY A 422 -18.92 21.48 1.95
C GLY A 422 -19.51 22.54 1.02
N CYS A 423 -19.32 23.82 1.32
CA CYS A 423 -19.65 24.91 0.39
C CYS A 423 -18.55 25.14 -0.66
N PRO A 424 -18.92 25.47 -1.92
CA PRO A 424 -17.98 25.68 -3.03
C PRO A 424 -17.25 27.02 -3.02
#